data_AF-A0A1Q3APL8-F1
#
_entry.id   AF-A0A1Q3APL8-F1
#
_cell.length_a   1.000
_cell.length_b   1.000
_cell.length_c   1.000
_cell.angle_alpha   90.00
_cell.angle_beta   90.00
_cell.angle_gamma   90.00
#
_symmetry.space_group_name_H-M   'P 1'
#
loop_
_entity.id
_entity.type
_entity.pdbx_description
1 polymer ?
#
loop_
_entity_poly.entity_id
_entity_poly.type
_entity_poly.pdbx_seq_one_letter_code
_entity_poly.pdbx_strand_id
1 'polypeptide(L)'
;VICNSANDLEPAPFTSIPEIIPIGPLLGTSADPSIACFLSNCGWGSTLEGLSNGVPFLSWPYSGDQFIKESYICDVWNMGLKFERNESGIITQGEIKDKVEQVLADDKFESMAPQLKEMPMRSMTEGGDSHRNFNNFIKWTKA
;
A
#
# COMPACT_ATOMS: atom_id res chain seq x y z
N VAL A 1 -4.63 0.41 11.44
CA VAL A 1 -4.21 -0.30 10.19
C VAL A 1 -5.43 -0.45 9.28
N ILE A 2 -5.33 -0.09 8.00
CA ILE A 2 -6.42 -0.35 7.04
C ILE A 2 -6.13 -1.65 6.28
N CYS A 3 -7.18 -2.42 5.93
CA CYS A 3 -7.05 -3.58 5.07
C CYS A 3 -8.15 -3.62 4.00
N ASN A 4 -7.74 -3.70 2.73
CA ASN A 4 -8.65 -3.76 1.57
C ASN A 4 -8.88 -5.21 1.07
N SER A 5 -8.57 -6.22 1.89
CA SER A 5 -8.77 -7.63 1.52
C SER A 5 -9.11 -8.47 2.75
N ALA A 6 -10.35 -8.36 3.23
CA ALA A 6 -10.85 -9.10 4.40
C ALA A 6 -11.13 -10.59 4.14
N ASN A 7 -10.99 -11.08 2.90
CA ASN A 7 -11.46 -12.41 2.52
C ASN A 7 -10.57 -13.57 3.01
N ASP A 8 -9.30 -13.32 3.34
CA ASP A 8 -8.32 -14.39 3.64
C ASP A 8 -7.53 -14.15 4.93
N LEU A 9 -8.01 -13.25 5.77
CA LEU A 9 -7.38 -12.90 7.03
C LEU A 9 -8.03 -13.69 8.16
N GLU A 10 -7.25 -14.53 8.87
CA GLU A 10 -7.77 -15.24 10.03
C GLU A 10 -8.31 -14.22 11.06
N PRO A 11 -9.47 -14.45 11.70
CA PRO A 11 -10.05 -13.47 12.63
C PRO A 11 -9.22 -13.21 13.89
N ALA A 12 -8.38 -14.16 14.31
CA ALA A 12 -7.68 -14.14 15.59
C ALA A 12 -6.59 -13.04 15.72
N PRO A 13 -5.78 -12.76 14.68
CA PRO A 13 -4.92 -11.57 14.65
C PRO A 13 -5.66 -10.24 14.80
N PHE A 14 -6.91 -10.14 14.33
CA PHE A 14 -7.67 -8.88 14.31
C PHE A 14 -8.41 -8.61 15.62
N THR A 15 -8.77 -9.65 16.37
CA THR A 15 -9.38 -9.51 17.71
C THR A 15 -8.41 -9.05 18.79
N SER A 16 -7.11 -9.09 18.52
CA SER A 16 -6.04 -8.71 19.45
C SER A 16 -5.41 -7.34 19.15
N ILE A 17 -5.70 -6.76 17.97
CA ILE A 17 -5.28 -5.41 17.58
C ILE A 17 -6.56 -4.58 17.37
N PRO A 18 -7.11 -3.94 18.43
CA PRO A 18 -8.42 -3.28 18.39
C PRO A 18 -8.51 -2.04 17.46
N GLU A 19 -7.42 -1.63 16.81
CA GLU A 19 -7.33 -0.48 15.89
C GLU A 19 -7.14 -0.88 14.40
N ILE A 20 -7.47 -2.11 14.04
CA ILE A 20 -7.54 -2.52 12.63
C ILE A 20 -8.95 -2.27 12.12
N ILE A 21 -9.10 -1.29 11.23
CA ILE A 21 -10.40 -0.94 10.64
C ILE A 21 -10.46 -1.57 9.25
N PRO A 22 -11.38 -2.53 8.99
CA PRO A 22 -11.66 -2.99 7.64
C PRO A 22 -12.41 -1.87 6.92
N ILE A 23 -11.70 -1.10 6.10
CA ILE A 23 -12.31 -0.08 5.26
C ILE A 23 -12.18 -0.54 3.82
N GLY A 24 -13.24 -0.29 3.04
CA GLY A 24 -13.21 -0.33 1.59
C GLY A 24 -12.18 0.66 1.00
N PRO A 25 -12.30 1.04 -0.29
CA PRO A 25 -11.24 1.76 -1.02
C PRO A 25 -10.68 2.95 -0.24
N LEU A 26 -9.36 3.00 -0.09
CA LEU A 26 -8.63 4.06 0.63
C LEU A 26 -8.91 5.45 0.03
N LEU A 27 -9.32 5.51 -1.25
CA LEU A 27 -9.73 6.74 -1.93
C LEU A 27 -10.98 7.41 -1.32
N GLY A 28 -11.84 6.66 -0.62
CA GLY A 28 -13.01 7.20 0.08
C GLY A 28 -12.70 7.76 1.47
N THR A 29 -11.58 7.34 2.06
CA THR A 29 -11.06 7.80 3.35
C THR A 29 -9.81 8.64 3.12
N SER A 30 -10.01 9.84 2.58
CA SER A 30 -8.95 10.84 2.40
C SER A 30 -8.15 11.02 3.69
N ALA A 31 -6.87 10.61 3.66
CA ALA A 31 -5.81 11.04 4.58
C ALA A 31 -6.28 11.28 6.03
N ASP A 32 -7.00 10.32 6.62
CA ASP A 32 -7.28 10.39 8.04
C ASP A 32 -5.91 10.25 8.74
N PRO A 33 -5.46 11.26 9.50
CA PRO A 33 -4.16 11.23 10.17
C PRO A 33 -4.06 10.09 11.20
N SER A 34 -5.16 9.42 11.53
CA SER A 34 -5.15 8.20 12.35
C SER A 34 -4.67 6.94 11.60
N ILE A 35 -4.48 6.99 10.28
CA ILE A 35 -4.03 5.85 9.48
C ILE A 35 -2.51 5.75 9.51
N ALA A 36 -2.03 4.88 10.39
CA ALA A 36 -0.61 4.56 10.54
C ALA A 36 0.03 3.83 9.35
N CYS A 37 -0.63 2.78 8.85
CA CYS A 37 -0.12 1.93 7.78
C CYS A 37 -1.24 1.12 7.11
N PHE A 38 -0.93 0.58 5.94
CA PHE A 38 -1.87 -0.13 5.09
C PHE A 38 -1.46 -1.60 4.89
N LEU A 39 -2.26 -2.52 5.45
CA LEU A 39 -2.12 -3.95 5.22
C LEU A 39 -2.75 -4.34 3.89
N SER A 40 -1.94 -4.78 2.93
CA SER A 40 -2.38 -4.95 1.55
C SER A 40 -1.88 -6.25 0.92
N ASN A 41 -2.73 -6.86 0.09
CA ASN A 41 -2.32 -7.94 -0.81
C ASN A 41 -1.48 -7.48 -2.01
N CYS A 42 -1.09 -6.20 -2.05
CA CYS A 42 -0.33 -5.59 -3.15
C CYS A 42 -1.09 -5.61 -4.49
N GLY A 43 -2.43 -5.66 -4.48
CA GLY A 43 -3.25 -5.41 -5.65
C GLY A 43 -3.03 -4.00 -6.22
N TRP A 44 -3.06 -3.83 -7.55
CA TRP A 44 -2.65 -2.57 -8.18
C TRP A 44 -3.50 -1.38 -7.77
N GLY A 45 -4.82 -1.56 -7.61
CA GLY A 45 -5.70 -0.51 -7.08
C GLY A 45 -5.28 -0.07 -5.68
N SER A 46 -5.09 -1.02 -4.76
CA SER A 46 -4.64 -0.76 -3.39
C SER A 46 -3.25 -0.10 -3.36
N THR A 47 -2.33 -0.54 -4.23
CA THR A 47 -1.01 0.08 -4.36
C THR A 47 -1.14 1.56 -4.77
N LEU A 48 -1.96 1.87 -5.78
CA LEU A 48 -2.18 3.25 -6.20
C LEU A 48 -2.82 4.10 -5.09
N GLU A 49 -3.77 3.53 -4.35
CA GLU A 49 -4.40 4.25 -3.24
C GLU A 49 -3.42 4.56 -2.11
N GLY A 50 -2.61 3.58 -1.68
CA GLY A 50 -1.63 3.78 -0.61
C GLY A 50 -0.52 4.76 -1.03
N LEU A 51 -0.02 4.65 -2.26
CA LEU A 51 0.95 5.62 -2.81
C LEU A 51 0.36 7.04 -2.87
N SER A 52 -0.86 7.19 -3.37
CA SER A 52 -1.52 8.50 -3.49
C SER A 52 -1.85 9.15 -2.14
N ASN A 53 -1.93 8.35 -1.07
CA ASN A 53 -2.13 8.85 0.28
C ASN A 53 -0.81 8.95 1.08
N GLY A 54 0.31 8.46 0.55
CA GLY A 54 1.60 8.44 1.25
C GLY A 54 1.60 7.52 2.47
N VAL A 55 0.81 6.46 2.47
CA VAL A 55 0.70 5.54 3.61
C VAL A 55 1.64 4.35 3.40
N PRO A 56 2.48 3.98 4.39
CA PRO A 56 3.38 2.83 4.26
C PRO A 56 2.62 1.51 4.23
N PHE A 57 3.20 0.52 3.57
CA PHE A 57 2.59 -0.78 3.33
C PHE A 57 3.09 -1.85 4.30
N LEU A 58 2.17 -2.70 4.74
CA LEU A 58 2.47 -4.05 5.21
C LEU A 58 2.00 -5.03 4.14
N SER A 59 2.94 -5.65 3.45
CA SER A 59 2.68 -6.44 2.25
C SER A 59 2.37 -7.90 2.60
N TRP A 60 1.21 -8.36 2.15
CA TRP A 60 0.70 -9.72 2.29
C TRP A 60 0.18 -10.25 0.95
N PRO A 61 1.05 -10.46 -0.05
CA PRO A 61 0.62 -10.95 -1.36
C PRO A 61 -0.01 -12.34 -1.25
N TYR A 62 -0.99 -12.60 -2.10
CA TYR A 62 -1.73 -13.86 -2.19
C TYR A 62 -1.43 -14.61 -3.49
N SER A 63 -1.47 -13.94 -4.64
CA SER A 63 -1.35 -14.62 -5.94
C SER A 63 -0.81 -13.76 -7.08
N GLY A 64 -0.24 -14.42 -8.08
CA GLY A 64 0.10 -13.83 -9.36
C GLY A 64 1.11 -12.69 -9.28
N ASP A 65 0.77 -11.56 -9.90
CA ASP A 65 1.62 -10.37 -10.00
C ASP A 65 1.82 -9.65 -8.65
N GLN A 66 1.06 -10.02 -7.61
CA GLN A 66 1.15 -9.43 -6.28
C GLN A 66 2.53 -9.58 -5.64
N PHE A 67 3.21 -10.72 -5.85
CA PHE A 67 4.58 -10.93 -5.34
C PHE A 67 5.61 -10.02 -6.01
N ILE A 68 5.42 -9.73 -7.30
CA ILE A 68 6.28 -8.77 -8.02
C ILE A 68 6.02 -7.37 -7.47
N LYS A 69 4.75 -6.98 -7.30
CA LYS A 69 4.38 -5.68 -6.72
C LYS A 69 4.88 -5.51 -5.30
N GLU A 70 4.83 -6.55 -4.46
CA GLU A 70 5.46 -6.54 -3.13
C GLU A 70 6.94 -6.18 -3.23
N SER A 71 7.69 -6.79 -4.14
CA SER A 71 9.12 -6.48 -4.32
C SER A 71 9.35 -5.02 -4.73
N TYR A 72 8.49 -4.47 -5.60
CA TYR A 72 8.54 -3.05 -5.94
C TYR A 72 8.23 -2.15 -4.73
N ILE A 73 7.19 -2.48 -3.95
CA ILE A 73 6.79 -1.69 -2.79
C ILE A 73 7.89 -1.72 -1.72
N CYS A 74 8.35 -2.91 -1.32
CA CYS A 74 9.25 -3.07 -0.19
C CYS A 74 10.72 -2.80 -0.56
N ASP A 75 11.19 -3.29 -1.71
CA ASP A 75 12.62 -3.28 -2.02
C ASP A 75 13.02 -2.09 -2.90
N VAL A 76 12.18 -1.71 -3.87
CA VAL A 76 12.49 -0.64 -4.83
C VAL A 76 12.04 0.72 -4.32
N TRP A 77 10.75 0.89 -4.06
CA TRP A 77 10.16 2.13 -3.56
C TRP A 77 10.35 2.31 -2.07
N ASN A 78 10.80 1.26 -1.37
CA ASN A 78 11.15 1.32 0.04
C ASN A 78 9.98 1.74 0.94
N MET A 79 8.76 1.46 0.51
CA MET A 79 7.50 1.99 1.03
C MET A 79 6.75 1.08 1.98
N GLY A 80 7.31 -0.07 2.29
CA GLY A 80 6.64 -1.02 3.17
C GLY A 80 7.53 -2.16 3.58
N LEU A 81 6.96 -3.03 4.40
CA LEU A 81 7.62 -4.22 4.91
C LEU A 81 6.90 -5.48 4.44
N LYS A 82 7.69 -6.53 4.20
CA LYS A 82 7.21 -7.89 3.96
C LYS A 82 7.01 -8.61 5.29
N PHE A 83 6.02 -9.50 5.34
CA PHE A 83 5.91 -10.46 6.44
C PHE A 83 6.78 -11.69 6.19
N GLU A 84 7.35 -12.20 7.27
CA GLU A 84 8.04 -13.48 7.29
C GLU A 84 7.08 -14.61 7.66
N ARG A 85 7.22 -15.74 6.96
CA ARG A 85 6.46 -16.95 7.25
C ARG A 85 7.32 -17.87 8.10
N ASN A 86 6.72 -18.50 9.10
CA ASN A 86 7.38 -19.54 9.87
C ASN A 86 7.59 -20.82 9.05
N GLU A 87 8.16 -21.86 9.66
CA GLU A 87 8.44 -23.15 9.02
C GLU A 87 7.19 -23.84 8.44
N SER A 88 6.00 -23.57 9.00
CA SER A 88 4.73 -24.09 8.48
C SER A 88 4.08 -23.19 7.42
N GLY A 89 4.78 -22.14 6.96
CA GLY A 89 4.30 -21.21 5.94
C GLY A 89 3.28 -20.18 6.46
N ILE A 90 3.13 -20.04 7.78
CA ILE A 90 2.14 -19.18 8.43
C ILE A 90 2.80 -17.86 8.86
N ILE A 91 2.13 -16.74 8.59
CA ILE A 91 2.48 -15.44 9.18
C ILE A 91 1.87 -15.41 10.58
N THR A 92 2.72 -15.34 11.59
CA THR A 92 2.28 -15.44 12.98
C THR A 92 1.73 -14.10 13.48
N GLN A 93 0.93 -14.15 14.55
CA GLN A 93 0.46 -12.94 15.21
C GLN A 93 1.62 -12.07 15.74
N GLY A 94 2.70 -12.70 16.23
CA GLY A 94 3.90 -12.00 16.68
C GLY A 94 4.55 -11.23 15.55
N GLU A 95 4.72 -11.87 14.39
CA GLU A 95 5.24 -11.24 13.18
C GLU A 95 4.39 -10.04 12.73
N ILE A 96 3.06 -10.16 12.76
CA ILE A 96 2.16 -9.04 12.42
C ILE A 96 2.40 -7.85 13.35
N LYS A 97 2.43 -8.12 14.66
CA LYS A 97 2.65 -7.09 15.68
C LYS A 97 4.01 -6.42 15.49
N ASP A 98 5.07 -7.21 15.31
CA ASP A 98 6.44 -6.71 15.19
C ASP A 98 6.59 -5.82 13.95
N LYS A 99 6.00 -6.19 12.81
CA LYS A 99 6.04 -5.34 11.61
C LYS A 99 5.20 -4.07 11.74
N VAL A 100 4.07 -4.12 12.45
CA VAL A 100 3.28 -2.91 12.74
C VAL A 100 4.09 -1.94 13.59
N GLU A 101 4.71 -2.43 14.67
CA GLU A 101 5.58 -1.62 15.53
C GLU A 101 6.80 -1.09 14.75
N GLN A 102 7.40 -1.91 13.89
CA GLN A 102 8.53 -1.52 13.05
C GLN A 102 8.18 -0.40 12.06
N VAL A 103 7.04 -0.48 11.35
CA VAL A 103 6.61 0.59 10.44
C VAL A 103 6.34 1.90 11.19
N LEU A 104 5.75 1.80 12.38
CA LEU A 104 5.41 2.96 13.20
C LEU A 104 6.63 3.65 13.82
N ALA A 105 7.69 2.90 14.10
CA ALA A 105 8.91 3.41 14.73
C ALA A 105 9.97 3.90 13.74
N ASP A 106 9.80 3.64 12.44
CA ASP A 106 10.77 4.00 11.40
C ASP A 106 10.39 5.32 10.71
N ASP A 107 11.06 6.40 11.12
CA ASP A 107 10.90 7.76 10.58
C ASP A 107 11.09 7.83 9.05
N LYS A 108 11.76 6.83 8.45
CA LYS A 108 11.90 6.72 7.00
C LYS A 108 10.54 6.78 6.31
N PHE A 109 9.54 6.06 6.82
CA PHE A 109 8.22 6.00 6.18
C PHE A 109 7.49 7.34 6.23
N GLU A 110 7.57 8.05 7.35
CA GLU A 110 7.03 9.41 7.47
C GLU A 110 7.72 10.38 6.52
N SER A 111 9.05 10.30 6.40
CA SER A 111 9.84 11.20 5.53
C SER A 111 9.60 11.00 4.03
N MET A 112 9.23 9.79 3.61
CA MET A 112 8.98 9.45 2.21
C MET A 112 7.54 9.71 1.77
N ALA A 113 6.59 9.72 2.72
CA ALA A 113 5.16 9.89 2.45
C ALA A 113 4.84 11.10 1.55
N PRO A 114 5.41 12.31 1.76
CA PRO A 114 5.13 13.45 0.90
C PRO A 114 5.63 13.26 -0.54
N GLN A 115 6.84 12.72 -0.70
CA GLN A 115 7.46 12.54 -2.01
C GLN A 115 6.63 11.59 -2.89
N LEU A 116 6.14 10.53 -2.29
CA LEU A 116 5.40 9.49 -3.00
C LEU A 116 3.96 9.84 -3.27
N LYS A 117 3.37 10.73 -2.46
CA LYS A 117 2.11 11.39 -2.76
C LYS A 117 2.25 12.39 -3.91
N GLU A 118 3.35 13.12 -3.98
CA GLU A 118 3.60 14.12 -5.02
C GLU A 118 3.89 13.50 -6.39
N MET A 119 4.65 12.40 -6.46
CA MET A 119 5.05 11.75 -7.72
C MET A 119 3.87 11.45 -8.68
N PRO A 120 2.85 10.68 -8.28
CA PRO A 120 1.71 10.38 -9.15
C PRO A 120 0.90 11.65 -9.46
N MET A 121 0.73 12.55 -8.48
CA MET A 121 0.01 13.81 -8.70
C MET A 121 0.67 14.67 -9.79
N ARG A 122 1.99 14.86 -9.73
CA ARG A 122 2.74 15.62 -10.74
C ARG A 122 2.68 15.01 -12.13
N SER A 123 2.64 13.68 -12.23
CA SER A 123 2.52 12.98 -13.51
C SER A 123 1.12 13.12 -14.13
N MET A 124 0.08 13.17 -13.30
CA MET A 124 -1.32 13.27 -13.74
C MET A 124 -1.81 14.70 -13.99
N THR A 125 -1.22 15.71 -13.33
CA THR A 125 -1.58 17.13 -13.52
C THR A 125 -1.30 17.62 -14.95
N GLU A 126 -1.95 18.71 -15.35
CA GLU A 126 -1.73 19.33 -16.66
C GLU A 126 -0.24 19.59 -16.90
N GLY A 127 0.23 19.16 -18.07
CA GLY A 127 1.65 19.23 -18.45
C GLY A 127 2.55 18.12 -17.91
N GLY A 128 2.05 17.24 -17.04
CA GLY A 128 2.74 16.03 -16.55
C GLY A 128 2.84 14.90 -17.58
N ASP A 129 3.69 13.91 -17.31
CA ASP A 129 4.02 12.85 -18.29
C ASP A 129 2.82 11.96 -18.62
N SER A 130 2.07 11.49 -17.62
CA SER A 130 0.87 10.68 -17.85
C SER A 130 -0.20 11.48 -18.59
N HIS A 131 -0.38 12.77 -18.22
CA HIS A 131 -1.28 13.68 -18.91
C HIS A 131 -0.88 13.88 -20.39
N ARG A 132 0.42 14.08 -20.68
CA ARG A 132 0.94 14.22 -22.05
C ARG A 132 0.73 12.94 -22.86
N ASN A 133 1.06 11.79 -22.28
CA ASN A 133 0.90 10.49 -22.93
C ASN A 133 -0.57 10.22 -23.29
N PHE A 134 -1.49 10.48 -22.35
CA PHE A 134 -2.91 10.33 -22.62
C PHE A 134 -3.39 11.27 -23.73
N ASN A 135 -3.00 12.55 -23.70
CA ASN A 135 -3.38 13.49 -24.75
C ASN A 135 -2.80 13.12 -26.13
N ASN A 136 -1.56 12.61 -26.17
CA ASN A 136 -0.95 12.12 -27.40
C ASN A 136 -1.72 10.91 -27.95
N PHE A 137 -2.14 9.99 -27.09
CA PHE A 137 -3.00 8.88 -27.47
C PHE A 137 -4.34 9.36 -28.05
N ILE A 138 -5.02 10.32 -27.40
CA ILE A 138 -6.28 10.90 -27.92
C ILE A 138 -6.09 11.63 -29.25
N LYS A 139 -4.94 12.28 -29.48
CA LYS A 139 -4.62 12.87 -30.78
C LYS A 139 -4.43 11.79 -31.84
N TRP A 140 -3.70 10.73 -31.51
CA TRP A 140 -3.45 9.59 -32.41
C TRP A 140 -4.75 8.88 -32.82
N THR A 141 -5.70 8.69 -31.91
CA THR A 141 -6.99 8.04 -32.25
C THR A 141 -7.90 8.89 -33.14
N LYS A 142 -7.62 10.20 -33.28
CA LYS A 142 -8.38 11.13 -34.12
C LYS A 142 -7.70 11.42 -35.46
N ALA A 143 -6.49 10.93 -35.68
CA ALA A 143 -5.72 11.06 -36.92
C ALA A 143 -6.10 9.94 -37.89
#